data_AF-A0A6G6K3S1-F1
#
_entry.id   AF-A0A6G6K3S1-F1
#
_cell.length_a   1.000
_cell.length_b   1.000
_cell.length_c   1.000
_cell.angle_alpha   90.00
_cell.angle_beta   90.00
_cell.angle_gamma   90.00
#
_symmetry.space_group_name_H-M   'P 1'
#
loop_
_entity.id
_entity.type
_entity.pdbx_description
1 polymer ?
#
loop_
_entity_poly.entity_id
_entity_poly.type
_entity_poly.pdbx_seq_one_letter_code
_entity_poly.pdbx_strand_id
1 'polypeptide(L)'
;MISLPFSQQPFLAANAYLELPRPYDGEVFLSIALASIWLTATLISYGALLMALKTRFSRRAPAKRNRRLPKILRVSYRQGLLALVGVVLYLGYYIYRFSVYPTRSWDAETVARMGTGLAETAAIAGPFAVAAVISLGASLIWMRRLQRVAA
;
A
#
# COMPACT_ATOMS: atom_id res chain seq x y z
N MET A 1 -1.45 -17.63 -31.06
CA MET A 1 -1.32 -16.99 -29.73
C MET A 1 -2.62 -17.22 -28.98
N ILE A 2 -2.60 -18.03 -27.92
CA ILE A 2 -3.77 -18.23 -27.06
C ILE A 2 -3.69 -17.18 -25.95
N SER A 3 -4.53 -16.15 -26.01
CA SER A 3 -4.64 -15.12 -24.97
C SER A 3 -5.41 -15.68 -23.79
N LEU A 4 -4.73 -15.90 -22.66
CA LEU A 4 -5.38 -16.32 -21.41
C LEU A 4 -6.21 -15.16 -20.82
N PRO A 5 -7.39 -15.45 -20.25
CA PRO A 5 -8.24 -14.43 -19.63
C PRO A 5 -7.51 -13.74 -18.47
N PHE A 6 -7.66 -12.42 -18.37
CA PHE A 6 -6.98 -11.54 -17.39
C PHE A 6 -7.15 -12.00 -15.94
N SER A 7 -8.26 -12.69 -15.64
CA SER A 7 -8.57 -13.25 -14.31
C SER A 7 -7.67 -14.42 -13.90
N GLN A 8 -7.07 -15.13 -14.86
CA GLN A 8 -6.20 -16.30 -14.59
C GLN A 8 -4.71 -15.95 -14.55
N GLN A 9 -4.32 -14.78 -15.06
CA GLN A 9 -2.95 -14.28 -15.03
C GLN A 9 -2.35 -14.16 -13.61
N PRO A 10 -3.05 -13.63 -12.58
CA PRO A 10 -2.50 -13.59 -11.23
C PRO A 10 -2.33 -14.98 -10.61
N PHE A 11 -3.20 -15.94 -10.94
CA PHE A 11 -3.09 -17.32 -10.46
C PHE A 11 -1.93 -18.08 -11.12
N LEU A 12 -1.70 -17.85 -12.41
CA LEU A 12 -0.57 -18.42 -13.13
C LEU A 12 0.76 -17.79 -12.73
N ALA A 13 0.79 -16.47 -12.49
CA ALA A 13 1.96 -15.80 -11.94
C ALA A 13 2.29 -16.32 -10.53
N ALA A 14 1.27 -16.56 -9.70
CA ALA A 14 1.44 -17.15 -8.37
C ALA A 14 1.97 -18.60 -8.45
N ASN A 15 1.43 -19.42 -9.35
CA ASN A 15 1.89 -20.81 -9.52
C ASN A 15 3.29 -20.90 -10.12
N ALA A 16 3.63 -20.05 -11.10
CA ALA A 16 4.97 -19.99 -11.67
C ALA A 16 6.04 -19.56 -10.63
N TYR A 17 5.63 -18.75 -9.64
CA TYR A 17 6.48 -18.41 -8.49
C TYR A 17 6.71 -19.59 -7.52
N LEU A 18 5.82 -20.59 -7.51
CA LEU A 18 5.92 -21.75 -6.63
C LEU A 18 6.84 -22.86 -7.20
N GLU A 19 7.05 -22.90 -8.51
CA GLU A 19 7.80 -23.98 -9.19
C GLU A 19 9.31 -23.72 -9.36
N LEU A 20 9.82 -22.52 -9.05
CA LEU A 20 11.25 -22.21 -9.16
C LEU A 20 12.08 -22.85 -8.02
N PRO A 21 13.22 -23.52 -8.31
CA PRO A 21 14.09 -24.11 -7.27
C PRO A 21 14.62 -23.01 -6.35
N ARG A 22 14.33 -23.13 -5.05
CA ARG A 22 14.47 -22.06 -4.05
C ARG A 22 15.84 -22.04 -3.36
N PRO A 23 16.63 -20.98 -3.58
CA PRO A 23 17.42 -20.32 -2.54
C PRO A 23 16.69 -19.10 -1.94
N TYR A 24 15.39 -18.92 -2.22
CA TYR A 24 14.64 -17.65 -2.11
C TYR A 24 13.54 -17.60 -1.02
N ASP A 25 13.53 -18.51 -0.04
CA ASP A 25 12.44 -18.57 0.96
C ASP A 25 12.32 -17.30 1.82
N GLY A 26 13.44 -16.65 2.15
CA GLY A 26 13.45 -15.43 2.98
C GLY A 26 12.95 -14.18 2.25
N GLU A 27 13.27 -14.01 0.97
CA GLU A 27 12.91 -12.83 0.19
C GLU A 27 11.41 -12.79 -0.13
N VAL A 28 10.83 -13.93 -0.50
CA VAL A 28 9.39 -14.06 -0.76
C VAL A 28 8.61 -13.83 0.53
N PHE A 29 9.06 -14.38 1.65
CA PHE A 29 8.45 -14.17 2.95
C PHE A 29 8.48 -12.69 3.37
N LEU A 30 9.62 -12.01 3.21
CA LEU A 30 9.77 -10.58 3.51
C LEU A 30 8.84 -9.72 2.63
N SER A 31 8.74 -10.06 1.34
CA SER A 31 7.88 -9.37 0.37
C SER A 31 6.40 -9.48 0.75
N ILE A 32 5.96 -10.69 1.11
CA ILE A 32 4.58 -10.95 1.55
C ILE A 32 4.30 -10.26 2.89
N ALA A 33 5.24 -10.29 3.83
CA ALA A 33 5.10 -9.64 5.13
C ALA A 33 4.97 -8.12 4.99
N LEU A 34 5.84 -7.49 4.19
CA LEU A 34 5.79 -6.06 3.91
C LEU A 34 4.49 -5.68 3.20
N ALA A 35 4.09 -6.45 2.18
CA ALA A 35 2.82 -6.23 1.48
C ALA A 35 1.62 -6.35 2.43
N SER A 36 1.62 -7.35 3.32
CA SER A 36 0.54 -7.58 4.28
C SER A 36 0.41 -6.46 5.32
N ILE A 37 1.54 -6.01 5.87
CA ILE A 37 1.59 -4.88 6.83
C ILE A 37 1.08 -3.62 6.14
N TRP A 38 1.58 -3.36 4.94
CA TRP A 38 1.20 -2.18 4.16
C TRP A 38 -0.29 -2.17 3.80
N LEU A 39 -0.84 -3.30 3.32
CA LEU A 39 -2.24 -3.42 2.94
C LEU A 39 -3.16 -3.26 4.16
N THR A 40 -2.78 -3.87 5.28
CA THR A 40 -3.50 -3.76 6.55
C THR A 40 -3.49 -2.32 7.08
N ALA A 41 -2.33 -1.66 7.08
CA ALA A 41 -2.20 -0.26 7.49
C ALA A 41 -3.04 0.69 6.61
N THR A 42 -3.07 0.44 5.29
CA THR A 42 -3.87 1.21 4.34
C THR A 42 -5.37 1.06 4.62
N LEU A 43 -5.85 -0.18 4.82
CA LEU A 43 -7.24 -0.46 5.15
C LEU A 43 -7.66 0.16 6.49
N ILE A 44 -6.82 0.05 7.53
CA ILE A 44 -7.11 0.66 8.83
C ILE A 44 -7.13 2.19 8.70
N SER A 45 -6.20 2.77 7.97
CA SER A 45 -6.13 4.22 7.73
C SER A 45 -7.42 4.74 7.08
N TYR A 46 -7.82 4.10 5.98
CA TYR A 46 -9.00 4.48 5.21
C TYR A 46 -10.30 4.20 5.98
N GLY A 47 -10.39 3.07 6.67
CA GLY A 47 -11.52 2.72 7.54
C GLY A 47 -11.70 3.73 8.69
N ALA A 48 -10.60 4.17 9.32
CA ALA A 48 -10.65 5.21 10.34
C ALA A 48 -11.10 6.57 9.78
N LEU A 49 -10.68 6.93 8.57
CA LEU A 49 -11.16 8.14 7.89
C LEU A 49 -12.67 8.07 7.60
N LEU A 50 -13.16 6.94 7.07
CA LEU A 50 -14.59 6.72 6.83
C LEU A 50 -15.39 6.78 8.14
N MET A 51 -14.87 6.20 9.22
CA MET A 51 -15.50 6.32 10.54
C MET A 51 -15.53 7.77 11.04
N ALA A 52 -14.50 8.56 10.79
CA ALA A 52 -14.47 9.99 11.13
C ALA A 52 -15.51 10.77 10.33
N LEU A 53 -15.60 10.53 9.01
CA LEU A 53 -16.62 11.13 8.14
C LEU A 53 -18.03 10.79 8.60
N LYS A 54 -18.31 9.50 8.84
CA LYS A 54 -19.62 9.04 9.34
C LYS A 54 -19.95 9.68 10.68
N THR A 55 -18.97 9.83 11.58
CA THR A 55 -19.19 10.46 12.88
C THR A 55 -19.53 11.96 12.73
N ARG A 56 -18.89 12.67 11.80
CA ARG A 56 -19.17 14.09 11.54
C ARG A 56 -20.57 14.32 10.95
N PHE A 57 -20.98 13.51 9.98
CA PHE A 57 -22.25 13.69 9.26
C PHE A 57 -23.44 13.01 9.93
N SER A 58 -23.22 12.15 10.93
CA SER A 58 -24.32 11.53 11.66
C SER A 58 -24.97 12.52 12.62
N ARG A 59 -26.16 13.03 12.25
CA ARG A 59 -27.01 13.88 13.10
C ARG A 59 -27.44 13.22 14.43
N ARG A 60 -27.35 11.88 14.53
CA ARG A 60 -27.69 11.09 15.72
C ARG A 60 -26.47 10.69 16.55
N ALA A 61 -25.27 11.14 16.21
CA ALA A 61 -24.08 10.80 16.99
C ALA A 61 -24.13 11.48 18.37
N PRO A 62 -24.09 10.72 19.48
CA PRO A 62 -24.07 11.33 20.81
C PRO A 62 -22.84 12.24 20.93
N ALA A 63 -22.95 13.36 21.65
CA ALA A 63 -21.85 14.34 21.81
C ALA A 63 -20.50 13.70 22.23
N LYS A 64 -20.57 12.58 22.98
CA LYS A 64 -19.42 11.75 23.37
C LYS A 64 -18.65 11.13 22.19
N ARG A 65 -19.31 10.88 21.05
CA ARG A 65 -18.72 10.36 19.81
C ARG A 65 -17.99 11.46 19.02
N ASN A 66 -18.51 12.69 19.03
CA ASN A 66 -17.82 13.85 18.44
C ASN A 66 -16.54 14.21 19.21
N ARG A 67 -16.52 14.06 20.54
CA ARG A 67 -15.28 14.19 21.34
C ARG A 67 -14.19 13.16 20.98
N ARG A 68 -14.55 12.02 20.38
CA ARG A 68 -13.59 10.99 19.95
C ARG A 68 -13.03 11.23 18.54
N LEU A 69 -13.60 12.17 17.79
CA LEU A 69 -13.19 12.49 16.42
C LEU A 69 -11.67 12.78 16.28
N PRO A 70 -11.03 13.58 17.17
CA PRO A 70 -9.58 13.81 17.07
C PRO A 70 -8.76 12.54 17.29
N LYS A 71 -9.23 11.62 18.16
CA LYS A 71 -8.56 10.34 18.40
C LYS A 71 -8.64 9.44 17.16
N ILE A 72 -9.81 9.38 16.51
CA ILE A 72 -10.03 8.58 15.29
C ILE A 72 -9.15 9.13 14.14
N LEU A 73 -9.12 10.45 13.96
CA LEU A 73 -8.27 11.08 12.94
C LEU A 73 -6.77 10.84 13.18
N ARG A 74 -6.34 10.82 14.45
CA ARG A 74 -4.95 10.49 14.80
C ARG A 74 -4.59 9.05 14.45
N VAL A 75 -5.51 8.10 14.63
CA VAL A 75 -5.31 6.70 14.21
C VAL A 75 -5.21 6.61 12.69
N SER A 76 -6.13 7.24 11.96
CA SER A 76 -6.09 7.31 10.49
C SER A 76 -4.75 7.88 9.99
N TYR A 77 -4.29 8.99 10.57
CA TYR A 77 -3.01 9.60 10.25
C TYR A 77 -1.81 8.66 10.50
N ARG A 78 -1.72 8.07 11.70
CA ARG A 78 -0.60 7.17 12.06
C ARG A 78 -0.53 5.94 11.16
N GLN A 79 -1.68 5.36 10.84
CA GLN A 79 -1.76 4.18 9.98
C GLN A 79 -1.50 4.54 8.51
N GLY A 80 -1.93 5.72 8.05
CA GLY A 80 -1.56 6.24 6.74
C GLY A 80 -0.05 6.47 6.60
N LEU A 81 0.60 6.96 7.67
CA LEU A 81 2.05 7.17 7.68
C LEU A 81 2.79 5.82 7.64
N LEU A 82 2.35 4.85 8.45
CA LEU A 82 2.93 3.51 8.47
C LEU A 82 2.77 2.81 7.11
N ALA A 83 1.62 2.99 6.46
CA ALA A 83 1.40 2.51 5.09
C ALA A 83 2.39 3.15 4.10
N LEU A 84 2.61 4.47 4.15
CA LEU A 84 3.57 5.14 3.27
C LEU A 84 5.01 4.68 3.51
N VAL A 85 5.42 4.54 4.76
CA VAL A 85 6.75 3.98 5.09
C VAL A 85 6.88 2.57 4.54
N GLY A 86 5.83 1.75 4.65
CA GLY A 86 5.78 0.42 4.05
C GLY A 86 5.97 0.44 2.53
N VAL A 87 5.28 1.35 1.81
CA VAL A 87 5.47 1.52 0.36
C VAL A 87 6.91 1.89 0.01
N VAL A 88 7.49 2.84 0.73
CA VAL A 88 8.87 3.30 0.47
C VAL A 88 9.88 2.18 0.70
N LEU A 89 9.74 1.43 1.81
CA LEU A 89 10.61 0.29 2.10
C LEU A 89 10.45 -0.83 1.04
N TYR A 90 9.21 -1.11 0.64
CA TYR A 90 8.93 -2.09 -0.40
C TYR A 90 9.52 -1.66 -1.75
N LEU A 91 9.32 -0.41 -2.18
CA LEU A 91 9.89 0.11 -3.42
C LEU A 91 11.42 0.13 -3.37
N GLY A 92 12.01 0.55 -2.24
CA GLY A 92 13.45 0.58 -2.02
C GLY A 92 14.09 -0.82 -2.07
N TYR A 93 13.42 -1.83 -1.51
CA TYR A 93 13.84 -3.23 -1.63
C TYR A 93 13.85 -3.70 -3.09
N TYR A 94 12.81 -3.39 -3.85
CA TYR A 94 12.76 -3.74 -5.28
C TYR A 94 13.86 -3.02 -6.06
N ILE A 95 14.04 -1.71 -5.86
CA ILE A 95 15.12 -0.93 -6.52
C ILE A 95 16.50 -1.50 -6.19
N TYR A 96 16.76 -1.84 -4.92
CA TYR A 96 18.01 -2.48 -4.51
C TYR A 96 18.21 -3.83 -5.22
N ARG A 97 17.16 -4.66 -5.29
CA ARG A 97 17.21 -5.92 -6.04
C ARG A 97 17.60 -5.68 -7.50
N PHE A 98 17.05 -4.64 -8.13
CA PHE A 98 17.42 -4.26 -9.51
C PHE A 98 18.86 -3.76 -9.65
N SER A 99 19.40 -3.03 -8.67
CA SER A 99 20.76 -2.49 -8.76
C SER A 99 21.86 -3.54 -8.58
N VAL A 100 21.56 -4.67 -7.95
CA VAL A 100 22.52 -5.76 -7.70
C VAL A 100 22.60 -6.76 -8.86
N TYR A 101 21.64 -6.76 -9.81
CA TYR A 101 21.71 -7.64 -10.98
C TYR A 101 22.86 -7.24 -11.92
N PRO A 102 23.74 -8.18 -12.32
CA PRO A 102 24.88 -7.86 -13.17
C PRO A 102 24.40 -7.35 -14.54
N THR A 103 24.74 -6.10 -14.85
CA THR A 103 24.39 -5.36 -16.08
C THR A 103 25.10 -5.85 -17.33
N ARG A 104 26.08 -6.76 -17.21
CA ARG A 104 26.96 -7.19 -18.31
C ARG A 104 26.29 -8.12 -19.34
N SER A 105 25.06 -8.56 -19.13
CA SER A 105 24.32 -9.45 -20.06
C SER A 105 22.85 -9.05 -20.22
N TRP A 106 22.55 -7.75 -20.21
CA TRP A 106 21.19 -7.28 -20.43
C TRP A 106 20.79 -7.40 -21.89
N ASP A 107 20.28 -8.56 -22.28
CA ASP A 107 19.56 -8.71 -23.53
C ASP A 107 18.23 -7.93 -23.47
N ALA A 108 17.77 -7.45 -24.64
CA ALA A 108 16.53 -6.68 -24.75
C ALA A 108 15.32 -7.42 -24.15
N GLU A 109 15.32 -8.75 -24.22
CA GLU A 109 14.30 -9.61 -23.63
C GLU A 109 14.34 -9.60 -22.09
N THR A 110 15.53 -9.59 -21.48
CA THR A 110 15.69 -9.50 -20.02
C THR A 110 15.21 -8.15 -19.51
N VAL A 111 15.55 -7.06 -20.22
CA VAL A 111 15.09 -5.71 -19.89
C VAL A 111 13.58 -5.60 -20.03
N ALA A 112 12.98 -6.17 -21.07
CA ALA A 112 11.52 -6.18 -21.26
C ALA A 112 10.81 -6.93 -20.12
N ARG A 113 11.27 -8.14 -19.74
CA ARG A 113 10.68 -8.89 -18.62
C ARG A 113 10.82 -8.16 -17.28
N MET A 114 11.97 -7.53 -17.03
CA MET A 114 12.18 -6.71 -15.84
C MET A 114 11.26 -5.48 -15.81
N GLY A 115 11.11 -4.80 -16.95
CA GLY A 115 10.20 -3.67 -17.11
C GLY A 115 8.74 -4.04 -16.83
N THR A 116 8.29 -5.19 -17.35
CA THR A 116 6.94 -5.72 -17.07
C THR A 116 6.76 -6.02 -15.58
N GLY A 117 7.72 -6.66 -14.92
CA GLY A 117 7.64 -6.93 -13.48
C GLY A 117 7.58 -5.67 -12.62
N LEU A 118 8.33 -4.63 -12.98
CA LEU A 118 8.25 -3.31 -12.34
C LEU A 118 6.89 -2.65 -12.57
N ALA A 119 6.37 -2.71 -13.79
CA ALA A 119 5.08 -2.13 -14.15
C ALA A 119 3.93 -2.84 -13.42
N GLU A 120 3.94 -4.17 -13.32
CA GLU A 120 2.97 -4.95 -12.56
C GLU A 120 3.01 -4.60 -11.07
N THR A 121 4.22 -4.52 -10.50
CA THR A 121 4.41 -4.15 -9.10
C THR A 121 3.89 -2.73 -8.83
N ALA A 122 4.18 -1.78 -9.72
CA ALA A 122 3.69 -0.40 -9.62
C ALA A 122 2.17 -0.31 -9.82
N ALA A 123 1.59 -1.11 -10.71
CA ALA A 123 0.16 -1.14 -10.97
C ALA A 123 -0.63 -1.67 -9.75
N ILE A 124 -0.08 -2.64 -9.04
CA ILE A 124 -0.67 -3.15 -7.79
C ILE A 124 -0.40 -2.17 -6.65
N ALA A 125 0.82 -1.61 -6.55
CA ALA A 125 1.21 -0.72 -5.45
C ALA A 125 0.52 0.65 -5.48
N GLY A 126 0.33 1.20 -6.69
CA GLY A 126 -0.12 2.56 -6.93
C GLY A 126 -1.46 2.91 -6.28
N PRO A 127 -2.56 2.16 -6.51
CA PRO A 127 -3.87 2.48 -5.96
C PRO A 127 -3.91 2.57 -4.44
N PHE A 128 -3.20 1.66 -3.76
CA PHE A 128 -3.13 1.64 -2.30
C PHE A 128 -2.23 2.76 -1.74
N ALA A 129 -1.13 3.09 -2.43
CA ALA A 129 -0.32 4.25 -2.10
C ALA A 129 -1.16 5.54 -2.19
N VAL A 130 -1.94 5.70 -3.26
CA VAL A 130 -2.88 6.82 -3.43
C VAL A 130 -3.92 6.85 -2.31
N ALA A 131 -4.52 5.71 -1.97
CA ALA A 131 -5.48 5.62 -0.86
C ALA A 131 -4.87 6.03 0.48
N ALA A 132 -3.63 5.62 0.76
CA ALA A 132 -2.90 6.01 1.97
C ALA A 132 -2.58 7.52 1.99
N VAL A 133 -2.14 8.11 0.87
CA VAL A 133 -1.87 9.56 0.74
C VAL A 133 -3.13 10.37 0.99
N ILE A 134 -4.25 10.01 0.35
CA ILE A 134 -5.53 10.71 0.50
C ILE A 134 -5.97 10.68 1.97
N SER A 135 -5.92 9.52 2.60
CA SER A 135 -6.32 9.35 4.00
C SER A 135 -5.43 10.15 4.97
N LEU A 136 -4.11 10.12 4.75
CA LEU A 136 -3.14 10.88 5.53
C LEU A 136 -3.32 12.40 5.36
N GLY A 137 -3.47 12.87 4.12
CA GLY A 137 -3.67 14.28 3.83
C GLY A 137 -4.99 14.81 4.41
N ALA A 138 -6.09 14.08 4.21
CA ALA A 138 -7.40 14.45 4.72
C ALA A 138 -7.42 14.51 6.26
N SER A 139 -6.83 13.51 6.93
CA SER A 139 -6.74 13.48 8.38
C SER A 139 -5.88 14.63 8.93
N LEU A 140 -4.76 14.97 8.29
CA LEU A 140 -3.89 16.08 8.70
C LEU A 140 -4.56 17.45 8.55
N ILE A 141 -5.20 17.71 7.40
CA ILE A 141 -5.95 18.95 7.18
C ILE A 141 -7.07 19.09 8.21
N TRP A 142 -7.80 18.02 8.48
CA TRP A 142 -8.92 18.05 9.41
C TRP A 142 -8.46 18.24 10.86
N MET A 143 -7.38 17.57 11.29
CA MET A 143 -6.77 17.81 12.61
C MET A 143 -6.35 19.28 12.79
N ARG A 144 -5.69 19.87 11.78
CA ARG A 144 -5.31 21.30 11.82
C ARG A 144 -6.52 22.23 11.94
N ARG A 145 -7.61 21.94 11.24
CA ARG A 145 -8.86 22.70 11.35
C ARG A 145 -9.48 22.60 12.75
N LEU A 146 -9.49 21.40 13.34
CA LEU A 146 -10.04 21.19 14.69
C LEU A 146 -9.22 21.91 15.77
N GLN A 147 -7.89 21.97 15.61
CA GLN A 147 -7.01 22.68 16.54
C GLN A 147 -7.26 24.20 16.52
N ARG A 148 -7.46 24.79 15.34
CA ARG A 148 -7.74 26.23 15.19
C ARG A 148 -9.08 26.68 15.76
N VAL A 149 -10.06 25.76 15.87
CA VAL A 149 -11.39 26.07 16.43
C VAL A 149 -11.43 25.86 17.95
N ALA A 150 -10.47 25.11 18.50
CA ALA A 150 -10.39 24.83 19.93
C ALA A 150 -9.45 25.78 20.69
N ALA A 151 -8.65 26.58 19.97
CA ALA A 151 -7.82 27.67 20.48
C ALA A 151 -8.60 28.99 20.38
#